data_AF-A0A3E0PTW0-F1
#
_entry.id   AF-A0A3E0PTW0-F1
#
_cell.length_a   1.000
_cell.length_b   1.000
_cell.length_c   1.000
_cell.angle_alpha   90.00
_cell.angle_beta   90.00
_cell.angle_gamma   90.00
#
_symmetry.space_group_name_H-M   'P 1'
#
loop_
_entity.id
_entity.type
_entity.pdbx_description
1 polymer ?
#
loop_
_entity_poly.entity_id
_entity_poly.type
_entity_poly.pdbx_seq_one_letter_code
_entity_poly.pdbx_strand_id
1 'polypeptide(L)' 'MCHLWAGIVHRCFRRGKTIDHGDAWIAATALRVGAPLITNNAADFQHIDGLNILTSEANE' A
#
# COMPACT_ATOMS: atom_id res chain seq x y z
N MET A 1 9.41 1.80 11.17
CA MET A 1 8.22 2.48 10.63
C MET A 1 8.65 3.49 9.57
N CYS A 2 9.45 4.52 9.90
CA CYS A 2 9.90 5.52 8.91
C CYS A 2 10.69 4.95 7.71
N HIS A 3 11.56 3.94 7.90
CA HIS A 3 12.29 3.33 6.78
C HIS A 3 11.40 2.52 5.82
N LEU A 4 10.33 1.88 6.32
CA LEU A 4 9.38 1.15 5.48
C LEU A 4 8.57 2.14 4.64
N TRP A 5 8.03 3.16 5.29
CA TRP A 5 7.34 4.27 4.64
C TRP A 5 8.23 4.93 3.56
N ALA A 6 9.46 5.32 3.92
CA ALA A 6 10.38 5.95 2.98
C ALA A 6 10.74 5.01 1.81
N GLY A 7 10.89 3.71 2.08
CA GLY A 7 11.12 2.71 1.04
C GLY A 7 9.96 2.57 0.07
N ILE A 8 8.72 2.63 0.56
CA ILE A 8 7.51 2.63 -0.28
C ILE A 8 7.51 3.86 -1.17
N VAL A 9 7.58 5.06 -0.58
CA VAL A 9 7.55 6.33 -1.32
C VAL A 9 8.66 6.38 -2.37
N HIS A 10 9.88 5.97 -2.01
CA HIS A 10 11.01 5.94 -2.93
C HIS A 10 10.79 4.97 -4.11
N ARG A 11 10.24 3.76 -3.84
CA ARG A 11 9.94 2.79 -4.90
C ARG A 11 8.84 3.28 -5.83
N CYS A 12 7.77 3.87 -5.30
CA CYS A 12 6.71 4.48 -6.09
C CYS A 12 7.30 5.55 -7.01
N PHE A 13 8.05 6.50 -6.44
CA PHE A 13 8.68 7.59 -7.18
C PHE A 13 9.59 7.09 -8.31
N ARG A 14 10.42 6.08 -8.04
CA ARG A 14 11.29 5.46 -9.05
C ARG A 14 10.54 4.75 -10.17
N ARG A 15 9.30 4.30 -9.92
CA ARG A 15 8.42 3.69 -10.92
C ARG A 15 7.55 4.72 -11.64
N GLY A 16 7.79 6.02 -11.43
CA GLY A 16 6.99 7.10 -12.02
C GLY A 16 5.57 7.20 -11.44
N LYS A 17 5.33 6.58 -10.28
CA LYS A 17 4.05 6.64 -9.57
C LYS A 17 4.20 7.46 -8.30
N THR A 18 3.21 8.27 -7.99
CA THR A 18 3.12 8.92 -6.68
C THR A 18 2.15 8.15 -5.80
N ILE A 19 2.45 8.07 -4.52
CA ILE A 19 1.55 7.55 -3.49
C ILE A 19 1.34 8.67 -2.47
N ASP A 20 0.13 8.79 -1.95
CA ASP A 20 -0.13 9.73 -0.87
C ASP A 20 0.69 9.37 0.38
N HIS A 21 1.05 10.38 1.18
CA HIS A 21 1.86 10.17 2.37
C HIS A 21 1.10 9.33 3.42
N GLY A 22 -0.23 9.50 3.52
CA GLY A 22 -1.10 8.71 4.37
C GLY A 22 -1.22 7.27 3.89
N ASP A 23 -1.43 7.05 2.59
CA ASP A 23 -1.48 5.71 2.00
C ASP A 23 -0.17 4.95 2.19
N ALA A 24 0.97 5.63 2.03
CA ALA A 24 2.26 5.03 2.32
C ALA A 24 2.40 4.60 3.79
N TRP A 25 1.81 5.35 4.74
CA TRP A 25 1.80 4.97 6.15
C TRP A 25 0.88 3.79 6.44
N ILE A 26 -0.29 3.74 5.80
CA ILE A 26 -1.23 2.62 5.89
C ILE A 26 -0.55 1.35 5.37
N ALA A 27 0.04 1.41 4.18
CA ALA A 27 0.76 0.29 3.57
C ALA A 27 1.95 -0.16 4.43
N ALA A 28 2.76 0.77 4.94
CA ALA A 28 3.88 0.44 5.83
C ALA A 28 3.43 -0.27 7.11
N THR A 29 2.27 0.13 7.64
CA THR A 29 1.68 -0.48 8.84
C THR A 29 1.23 -1.91 8.53
N ALA A 30 0.44 -2.09 7.47
CA ALA A 30 -0.04 -3.41 7.04
C ALA A 30 1.10 -4.40 6.80
N LEU A 31 2.16 -3.97 6.08
CA LEU A 31 3.37 -4.77 5.88
C LEU A 31 4.08 -5.13 7.19
N ARG A 32 4.18 -4.19 8.13
CA ARG A 32 4.86 -4.43 9.42
C ARG A 32 4.11 -5.42 10.29
N VAL A 33 2.78 -5.38 10.30
CA VAL A 33 1.95 -6.28 11.11
C VAL A 33 1.60 -7.58 10.40
N GLY A 34 1.90 -7.70 9.10
CA GLY A 34 1.56 -8.86 8.29
C GLY A 34 0.05 -9.03 8.06
N ALA A 35 -0.70 -7.94 8.08
CA ALA A 35 -2.15 -7.96 7.94
C ALA A 35 -2.58 -7.60 6.51
N PRO A 36 -3.69 -8.17 6.01
CA PRO A 36 -4.30 -7.72 4.77
C PRO A 36 -4.79 -6.27 4.90
N LEU A 37 -4.59 -5.48 3.84
CA LEU A 37 -5.16 -4.15 3.71
C LEU A 37 -6.49 -4.23 2.97
N ILE A 38 -7.58 -3.95 3.68
CA ILE A 38 -8.91 -3.81 3.06
C ILE A 38 -9.05 -2.37 2.56
N THR A 39 -9.34 -2.18 1.28
CA THR A 39 -9.55 -0.84 0.74
C THR A 39 -10.48 -0.81 -0.48
N ASN A 40 -11.08 0.35 -0.74
CA ASN A 40 -11.84 0.64 -1.95
C ASN A 40 -11.00 1.29 -3.06
N ASN A 41 -9.77 1.74 -2.78
CA ASN A 41 -8.83 2.32 -3.76
C ASN A 41 -7.61 1.42 -4.02
N ALA A 42 -7.84 0.13 -4.27
CA ALA A 42 -6.76 -0.87 -4.40
C ALA A 42 -5.69 -0.52 -5.45
N ALA A 43 -6.05 0.22 -6.49
CA ALA A 43 -5.12 0.67 -7.53
C ALA A 43 -3.91 1.43 -6.96
N ASP A 44 -4.11 2.19 -5.88
CA ASP A 44 -3.05 2.98 -5.23
C ASP A 44 -2.05 2.11 -4.47
N PHE A 45 -2.42 0.87 -4.16
CA PHE A 45 -1.64 -0.06 -3.35
C PHE A 45 -1.06 -1.23 -4.16
N GLN A 46 -1.63 -1.54 -5.32
CA GLN A 46 -1.28 -2.71 -6.16
C GLN A 46 0.20 -2.81 -6.54
N HIS A 47 0.93 -1.71 -6.52
CA HIS A 47 2.34 -1.66 -6.91
C HIS A 47 3.31 -1.77 -5.71
N ILE A 48 2.79 -2.03 -4.51
CA ILE A 48 3.56 -2.22 -3.29
C ILE A 48 3.80 -3.71 -3.09
N ASP A 49 5.05 -4.11 -3.33
CA ASP A 49 5.47 -5.51 -3.22
C ASP A 49 5.23 -6.06 -1.80
N GLY A 50 4.59 -7.23 -1.70
CA GLY A 50 4.33 -7.94 -0.43
C GLY A 50 3.07 -7.50 0.33
N LEU A 51 2.31 -6.52 -0.18
CA LEU A 51 1.07 -6.07 0.43
C LEU A 51 -0.10 -6.95 -0.05
N ASN A 52 -0.78 -7.63 0.88
CA ASN A 52 -2.01 -8.36 0.57
C ASN A 52 -3.19 -7.37 0.59
N ILE A 53 -3.88 -7.21 -0.54
CA ILE A 53 -4.97 -6.25 -0.69
C ILE A 53 -6.27 -7.01 -0.85
N LEU A 54 -7.27 -6.65 -0.04
CA LEU A 54 -8.63 -7.15 -0.14
C LEU A 54 -9.54 -6.02 -0.59
N THR A 55 -10.31 -6.26 -1.64
CA THR A 55 -11.39 -5.38 -2.07
C THR A 55 -12.70 -6.10 -1.80
N SER A 56 -13.74 -5.36 -1.40
CA SER A 56 -15.08 -5.92 -1.45
C SER A 56 -15.46 -6.09 -2.91
N GLU A 57 -15.34 -7.30 -3.45
CA GLU A 57 -16.25 -7.69 -4.52
C GLU A 57 -17.63 -7.73 -3.88
N ALA A 58 -18.53 -6.88 -4.35
CA ALA A 58 -19.95 -7.11 -4.16
C ALA A 58 -20.29 -8.39 -4.96
N ASN A 59 -20.08 -9.55 -4.34
CA ASN A 59 -20.79 -10.75 -4.76
C ASN A 59 -22.26 -10.52 -4.39
N GLU A 60 -23.11 -10.68 -5.42
CA GLU A 60 -24.56 -10.50 -5.43
C GLU A 60 -25.31 -11.09 -4.22
#